data_AF-A0A932FJW8-F1
#
_entry.id   AF-A0A932FJW8-F1
#
_cell.length_a   1.000
_cell.length_b   1.000
_cell.length_c   1.000
_cell.angle_alpha   90.00
_cell.angle_beta   90.00
_cell.angle_gamma   90.00
#
_symmetry.space_group_name_H-M   'P 1'
#
loop_
_entity.id
_entity.type
_entity.pdbx_description
1 polymer ?
#
loop_
_entity_poly.entity_id
_entity_poly.type
_entity_poly.pdbx_seq_one_letter_code
_entity_poly.pdbx_strand_id
1 'polypeptide(L)'
;MLILSRHEGEGLSIGEGIRIVVLGHDHRGVRLGIEAPSDVRILRDELAAAVRTENQRAAVPPRAWLEIVPASATPKAWLEAVPLSPTPRVTPLIGSA
;
A
#
# COMPACT_ATOMS: atom_id res chain seq x y z
N MET A 1 -1.21 14.39 28.63
CA MET A 1 -2.19 13.29 28.68
C MET A 1 -3.41 13.79 29.46
N LEU A 2 -4.60 13.74 28.88
CA LEU A 2 -5.86 14.09 29.53
C LEU A 2 -6.63 12.80 29.84
N ILE A 3 -7.12 12.64 31.08
CA ILE A 3 -7.86 11.45 31.51
C ILE A 3 -9.29 11.85 31.85
N LEU A 4 -10.25 11.15 31.25
CA LEU A 4 -11.68 11.36 31.47
C LEU A 4 -12.36 10.00 31.65
N SER A 5 -13.24 9.89 32.64
CA SER A 5 -14.11 8.74 32.82
C SER A 5 -15.45 9.02 32.15
N ARG A 6 -15.87 8.17 31.21
CA ARG A 6 -17.14 8.29 30.47
C ARG A 6 -17.96 7.01 30.65
N HIS A 7 -19.27 7.17 30.81
CA HIS A 7 -20.24 6.08 30.81
C HIS A 7 -20.74 5.76 29.39
N GLU A 8 -21.48 4.66 29.25
CA GLU A 8 -22.11 4.29 27.99
C GLU A 8 -23.06 5.39 27.49
N GLY A 9 -23.00 5.69 26.21
CA GLY A 9 -23.73 6.79 25.57
C GLY A 9 -23.06 8.16 25.74
N GLU A 10 -22.08 8.31 26.63
CA GLU A 10 -21.32 9.55 26.74
C GLU A 10 -20.20 9.62 25.70
N GLY A 11 -19.86 10.84 25.30
CA GLY A 11 -18.77 11.09 24.36
C GLY A 11 -17.96 12.32 24.71
N LEU A 12 -16.83 12.45 24.02
CA LEU A 12 -15.97 13.63 24.04
C LEU A 12 -15.68 14.07 22.61
N SER A 13 -15.46 15.36 22.42
CA SER A 13 -15.10 15.93 21.12
C SER A 13 -13.66 16.47 21.16
N ILE A 14 -12.93 16.28 20.07
CA ILE A 14 -11.56 16.77 19.87
C ILE A 14 -11.56 17.73 18.69
N GLY A 15 -11.26 19.00 18.93
CA GLY A 15 -11.34 20.04 17.91
C GLY A 15 -12.78 20.20 17.39
N GLU A 16 -12.92 20.44 16.08
CA GLU A 16 -14.23 20.66 15.45
C GLU A 16 -14.74 19.50 14.58
N GLY A 17 -13.95 18.43 14.45
CA GLY A 17 -14.27 17.34 13.52
C GLY A 17 -14.32 15.95 14.12
N ILE A 18 -13.77 15.73 15.32
CA ILE A 18 -13.61 14.38 15.87
C ILE A 18 -14.52 14.22 17.08
N ARG A 19 -15.37 13.20 17.07
CA ARG A 19 -16.22 12.80 18.19
C ARG A 19 -15.94 11.34 18.54
N ILE A 20 -15.72 11.08 19.83
CA ILE A 20 -15.53 9.74 20.37
C ILE A 20 -16.70 9.46 21.32
N VAL A 21 -17.37 8.33 21.14
CA VAL A 21 -18.54 7.92 21.94
C VAL A 21 -18.28 6.54 22.53
N VAL A 22 -18.56 6.35 23.82
CA VAL A 22 -18.56 5.03 24.43
C VAL A 22 -19.87 4.34 24.10
N LEU A 23 -19.83 3.33 23.24
CA LEU A 23 -21.02 2.59 22.82
C LEU A 23 -21.39 1.50 23.83
N GLY A 24 -20.43 1.00 24.59
CA GLY A 24 -20.63 -0.04 25.58
C GLY A 24 -19.31 -0.47 26.21
N HIS A 25 -19.38 -1.09 27.38
CA HIS A 25 -18.23 -1.70 28.02
C HIS A 25 -18.60 -3.07 28.58
N ASP A 26 -17.70 -4.04 28.37
CA ASP A 26 -17.83 -5.41 28.83
C ASP A 26 -16.57 -5.77 29.64
N HIS A 27 -16.55 -6.94 30.27
CA HIS A 27 -15.37 -7.46 30.98
C HIS A 27 -14.14 -7.62 30.07
N ARG A 28 -14.36 -7.68 28.75
CA ARG A 28 -13.32 -7.87 27.73
C ARG A 28 -12.76 -6.56 27.19
N GLY A 29 -13.47 -5.44 27.36
CA GLY A 29 -13.04 -4.15 26.82
C GLY A 29 -14.18 -3.19 26.56
N VAL A 30 -13.84 -2.07 25.92
CA VAL A 30 -14.75 -0.96 25.65
C VAL A 30 -14.98 -0.84 24.14
N ARG A 31 -16.22 -0.62 23.75
CA ARG A 31 -16.62 -0.32 22.37
C ARG A 31 -16.63 1.19 22.20
N LEU A 32 -15.75 1.69 21.35
CA LEU A 32 -15.64 3.11 21.03
C LEU A 32 -16.17 3.35 19.61
N GLY A 33 -17.13 4.26 19.49
CA GLY A 33 -17.49 4.88 18.23
C GLY A 33 -16.57 6.09 18.00
N ILE A 34 -15.98 6.19 16.81
CA ILE A 34 -15.14 7.32 16.42
C ILE A 34 -15.72 7.88 15.13
N GLU A 35 -16.19 9.13 15.19
CA GLU A 35 -16.61 9.91 14.04
C GLU A 35 -15.52 10.94 13.77
N ALA A 36 -15.02 10.97 12.54
CA ALA A 36 -14.04 11.94 12.08
C ALA A 36 -14.26 12.24 10.59
N PRO A 37 -13.84 13.42 10.12
CA PRO A 37 -13.88 13.74 8.70
C PRO A 37 -12.91 12.86 7.89
N SER A 38 -13.13 12.79 6.58
CA SER A 38 -12.44 11.84 5.68
C SER A 38 -10.93 12.08 5.52
N ASP A 39 -10.45 13.27 5.85
CA ASP A 39 -9.04 13.64 5.87
C ASP A 39 -8.29 13.05 7.08
N VAL A 40 -9.02 12.70 8.15
CA VAL A 40 -8.44 12.13 9.37
C VAL A 40 -8.44 10.61 9.29
N ARG A 41 -7.24 10.02 9.24
CA ARG A 41 -7.07 8.56 9.24
C ARG A 41 -7.22 7.99 10.66
N ILE A 42 -8.20 7.10 10.84
CA ILE A 42 -8.40 6.33 12.08
C ILE A 42 -7.81 4.93 11.89
N LEU A 43 -6.87 4.55 12.75
CA LEU A 43 -6.27 3.20 12.77
C LEU A 43 -6.30 2.66 14.19
N ARG A 44 -6.31 1.33 14.30
CA ARG A 44 -5.96 0.67 15.56
C ARG A 44 -4.46 0.77 15.78
N ASP A 45 -4.04 0.85 17.03
CA ASP A 45 -2.65 1.18 17.37
C ASP A 45 -1.67 0.11 16.85
N GLU A 46 -2.06 -1.15 16.92
CA GLU A 46 -1.29 -2.28 16.38
C GLU A 46 -1.05 -2.15 14.86
N LEU A 47 -1.99 -1.56 14.12
CA LEU A 47 -1.86 -1.32 12.69
C LEU A 47 -1.05 -0.05 12.40
N ALA A 48 -1.18 0.97 13.25
CA ALA A 48 -0.43 2.22 13.11
C ALA A 48 1.09 1.98 13.20
N ALA A 49 1.53 1.08 14.08
CA ALA A 49 2.93 0.68 14.21
C ALA A 49 3.47 0.01 12.94
N ALA A 50 2.69 -0.89 12.32
CA ALA A 50 3.05 -1.57 11.09
C ALA A 50 3.18 -0.59 9.90
N VAL A 51 2.22 0.32 9.75
CA VAL A 51 2.24 1.33 8.67
C VAL A 51 3.40 2.32 8.83
N ARG A 52 3.72 2.75 10.05
CA ARG A 52 4.90 3.62 10.29
C ARG A 52 6.20 2.92 9.91
N THR A 53 6.33 1.64 10.27
CA THR A 53 7.52 0.83 9.96
C THR A 53 7.69 0.63 8.46
N GLU A 54 6.60 0.32 7.75
CA GLU A 54 6.66 0.10 6.30
C GLU A 54 6.91 1.39 5.52
N ASN A 55 6.32 2.52 5.94
CA ASN A 55 6.62 3.82 5.35
C ASN A 55 8.08 4.25 5.58
N GLN A 56 8.67 3.93 6.74
CA GLN A 56 10.10 4.18 6.99
C GLN A 56 11.01 3.34 6.08
N ARG A 57 10.64 2.09 5.79
CA ARG A 57 11.35 1.23 4.83
C ARG A 57 11.21 1.75 3.40
N ALA A 58 10.03 2.20 3.01
CA ALA A 58 9.77 2.79 1.69
C ALA A 58 10.40 4.19 1.51
N ALA A 59 10.69 4.91 2.60
CA ALA A 59 11.35 6.21 2.58
C ALA A 59 12.87 6.12 2.32
N VAL A 60 13.44 4.92 2.14
CA VAL A 60 14.81 4.77 1.63
C VAL A 60 14.82 5.26 0.18
N PRO A 61 15.51 6.38 -0.14
CA PRO A 61 15.53 6.87 -1.50
C PRO A 61 16.18 5.81 -2.41
N PRO A 62 15.62 5.53 -3.60
CA PRO A 62 16.21 4.62 -4.58
C PRO A 62 17.43 5.25 -5.24
N ARG A 63 18.43 5.68 -4.46
CA ARG A 63 19.71 6.17 -4.99
C ARG A 63 20.62 5.03 -5.42
N ALA A 64 20.44 3.84 -4.82
CA ALA A 64 21.17 2.64 -5.20
C ALA A 64 20.82 2.12 -6.62
N TRP A 65 19.67 2.48 -7.17
CA TRP A 65 19.25 2.00 -8.50
C TRP A 65 19.80 2.86 -9.64
N LEU A 66 20.17 4.12 -9.38
CA LEU A 66 20.74 5.03 -10.37
C LEU A 66 22.25 4.80 -10.61
N GLU A 67 22.95 4.14 -9.70
CA GLU A 67 24.37 3.77 -9.88
C GLU A 67 24.54 2.53 -10.77
N ILE A 68 23.48 1.75 -10.98
CA ILE A 68 23.51 0.48 -11.72
C ILE A 68 23.08 0.65 -13.19
N VAL A 69 22.53 1.82 -13.58
CA VAL A 69 22.16 2.08 -14.98
C VAL A 69 23.37 2.67 -15.72
N PRO A 70 24.08 1.91 -16.58
CA PRO A 70 25.13 2.50 -17.40
C PRO A 70 24.51 3.54 -18.35
N ALA A 71 24.97 4.79 -18.25
CA ALA A 71 24.52 5.92 -19.07
C ALA A 71 24.84 5.79 -20.58
N SER A 72 25.22 4.60 -21.06
CA SER A 72 25.70 4.35 -22.42
C SER A 72 24.83 3.40 -23.24
N ALA A 73 23.60 3.09 -22.82
CA ALA A 73 22.67 2.34 -23.65
C ALA A 73 22.17 3.19 -24.85
N THR A 74 23.02 3.37 -25.86
CA THR A 74 22.64 3.97 -27.13
C THR A 74 21.60 3.09 -27.82
N PRO A 75 20.47 3.64 -28.32
CA PRO A 75 19.41 2.87 -28.98
C PRO A 75 19.86 2.08 -30.22
N LYS A 76 21.02 2.42 -30.80
CA LYS A 76 21.51 1.81 -32.05
C LYS A 76 21.88 0.33 -31.90
N ALA A 77 22.37 -0.09 -30.73
CA ALA A 77 22.74 -1.49 -30.49
C ALA A 77 21.53 -2.45 -30.48
N TRP A 78 20.33 -1.92 -30.20
CA TRP A 78 19.09 -2.71 -30.13
C TRP A 78 18.52 -3.03 -31.53
N LEU A 79 18.83 -2.22 -32.54
CA LEU A 79 18.36 -2.41 -33.91
C LEU A 79 19.22 -3.41 -34.71
N GLU A 80 20.51 -3.53 -34.38
CA GLU A 80 21.45 -4.41 -35.10
C GLU A 80 21.43 -5.86 -34.58
N ALA A 81 20.93 -6.10 -33.36
CA ALA A 81 21.02 -7.39 -32.68
C ALA A 81 19.75 -8.26 -32.75
N VAL A 82 18.79 -7.97 -33.62
CA VAL A 82 17.59 -8.82 -33.80
C VAL A 82 17.92 -9.93 -34.81
N PRO A 83 18.17 -11.19 -34.39
CA PRO A 83 18.24 -12.29 -35.35
C PRO A 83 16.85 -12.47 -35.97
N LEU A 84 16.77 -12.31 -37.29
CA LEU A 84 15.61 -12.68 -38.10
C LEU A 84 15.19 -14.11 -37.70
N SER A 85 14.02 -14.25 -37.06
CA SER A 85 13.50 -15.55 -36.67
C SER A 85 13.27 -16.39 -37.93
N PRO A 86 13.70 -17.68 -37.97
CA PRO A 86 13.37 -18.53 -39.10
C PRO A 86 11.86 -18.80 -39.10
N THR A 87 11.18 -18.42 -40.17
CA THR A 87 9.74 -18.69 -40.36
C THR A 87 9.48 -20.19 -40.22
N PRO A 88 8.44 -20.62 -39.47
CA PRO A 88 8.10 -22.03 -39.38
C PRO A 88 7.68 -22.55 -40.75
N ARG A 89 8.38 -23.60 -41.21
CA ARG A 89 8.10 -24.28 -42.48
C ARG A 89 6.86 -25.14 -42.27
N VAL A 90 5.72 -24.73 -42.85
CA VAL A 90 4.48 -25.51 -42.80
C VAL A 90 4.60 -26.66 -43.80
N THR A 91 4.68 -27.89 -43.31
CA THR A 91 4.61 -29.09 -44.16
C THR A 91 3.14 -29.38 -44.46
N PRO A 92 2.72 -29.55 -45.73
CA PRO A 92 1.35 -29.88 -46.05
C PRO A 92 1.05 -31.33 -45.67
N LEU A 93 -0.05 -31.53 -44.93
CA LEU A 93 -0.66 -32.83 -44.67
C LEU A 93 -1.21 -33.40 -45.98
N ILE A 94 -0.47 -34.30 -46.61
CA ILE A 94 -0.98 -35.17 -47.67
C ILE A 94 -1.59 -36.40 -46.98
N GLY A 95 -2.87 -36.62 -47.25
CA GLY A 95 -3.64 -37.72 -46.70
C GLY A 95 -3.22 -39.10 -47.19
N SER A 96 -3.61 -40.09 -46.39
CA SER A 96 -3.68 -41.51 -46.71
C SER A 96 -4.77 -42.06 -45.77
N ALA A 97 -6.00 -42.22 -46.27
CA ALA A 97 -6.52 -43.41 -46.95
C ALA A 97 -6.92 -44.50 -45.95
#